data_AF-A0A0N4URT8-F1
#
_entry.id   AF-A0A0N4URT8-F1
#
_cell.length_a   1.000
_cell.length_b   1.000
_cell.length_c   1.000
_cell.angle_alpha   90.00
_cell.angle_beta   90.00
_cell.angle_gamma   90.00
#
_symmetry.space_group_name_H-M   'P 1'
#
loop_
_entity.id
_entity.type
_entity.pdbx_description
1 polymer ?
#
loop_
_entity_poly.entity_id
_entity_poly.type
_entity_poly.pdbx_seq_one_letter_code
_entity_poly.pdbx_strand_id
1 'polypeptide(L)'
;MNLLVARDVQLLLLMKIVVPQVPPIGEMLGSQELMKRSFFIILIISYHFFWKSSTDSVLSEKYVMKREKLYNNGFPVWKNANKTIVDIAPSRFSYKMKTYAEETVLFADSWEMRFSCCSSGPNGKACTVSESHVTNTAFLSDLERFVETPAPLSPSDSRSCKVYALDCEMVYTRRGLSLARIILVNCKGETVLDIIVKPESPVMDYNTRFSGLTKNLVDTTIYDFKQARERFLEFVNSETILIGHSLASDLKALRIVHHKIVDTSDVFPHERGPPYKRSLKNIFSDIFQVKIQKNG
;
A
#
# COMPACT_ATOMS: atom_id res chain seq x y z
N MET A 1 13.38 -13.07 -9.60
CA MET A 1 12.78 -12.86 -8.27
C MET A 1 11.29 -12.66 -8.49
N ASN A 2 10.41 -13.52 -7.96
CA ASN A 2 8.96 -13.34 -8.14
C ASN A 2 8.55 -12.01 -7.50
N LEU A 3 7.79 -11.17 -8.21
CA LEU A 3 7.29 -9.88 -7.71
C LEU A 3 6.61 -10.01 -6.33
N LEU A 4 5.96 -11.15 -6.07
CA LEU A 4 5.34 -11.47 -4.78
C LEU A 4 6.36 -11.49 -3.62
N VAL A 5 7.55 -12.08 -3.82
CA VAL A 5 8.61 -12.17 -2.78
C VAL A 5 9.29 -10.82 -2.55
N ALA A 6 9.37 -9.97 -3.58
CA ALA A 6 9.95 -8.64 -3.46
C ALA A 6 9.13 -7.72 -2.52
N ARG A 7 7.82 -7.97 -2.38
CA ARG A 7 6.92 -7.12 -1.59
C ARG A 7 6.88 -7.46 -0.11
N ASP A 8 7.03 -8.73 0.28
CA ASP A 8 7.25 -9.08 1.69
C ASP A 8 8.47 -8.31 2.23
N VAL A 9 9.55 -8.26 1.44
CA VAL A 9 10.73 -7.45 1.77
C VAL A 9 10.38 -5.97 1.84
N GLN A 10 9.58 -5.44 0.91
CA GLN A 10 9.16 -4.04 0.93
C GLN A 10 8.35 -3.68 2.20
N LEU A 11 7.41 -4.52 2.62
CA LEU A 11 6.61 -4.33 3.84
C LEU A 11 7.47 -4.46 5.11
N LEU A 12 8.39 -5.43 5.13
CA LEU A 12 9.38 -5.56 6.20
C LEU A 12 10.26 -4.32 6.32
N LEU A 13 10.75 -3.80 5.19
CA LEU A 13 11.54 -2.58 5.15
C LEU A 13 10.75 -1.37 5.64
N LEU A 14 9.47 -1.30 5.28
CA LEU A 14 8.56 -0.25 5.71
C LEU A 14 8.32 -0.29 7.23
N MET A 15 8.11 -1.48 7.78
CA MET A 15 8.10 -1.69 9.24
C MET A 15 9.38 -1.18 9.88
N LYS A 16 10.57 -1.51 9.33
CA LYS A 16 11.86 -1.05 9.89
C LYS A 16 12.06 0.47 9.85
N ILE A 17 11.53 1.15 8.83
CA ILE A 17 11.65 2.61 8.68
C ILE A 17 10.81 3.32 9.74
N VAL A 18 9.57 2.86 9.96
CA VAL A 18 8.62 3.53 10.84
C VAL A 18 8.76 3.05 12.30
N VAL A 19 9.04 1.77 12.48
CA VAL A 19 9.24 1.10 13.77
C VAL A 19 10.76 0.92 13.98
N PRO A 20 11.46 1.86 14.64
CA PRO A 20 12.91 1.82 14.83
C PRO A 20 13.41 0.61 15.67
N GLN A 21 12.48 -0.18 16.17
CA GLN A 21 12.64 -1.25 17.14
C GLN A 21 12.95 -2.64 16.51
N VAL A 22 12.99 -2.73 15.18
CA VAL A 22 13.33 -3.96 14.45
C VAL A 22 14.84 -4.03 14.20
N PRO A 23 15.53 -5.17 14.47
CA PRO A 23 16.99 -5.25 14.47
C PRO A 23 17.68 -4.87 13.13
N PRO A 24 18.93 -4.35 13.21
CA PRO A 24 19.65 -3.74 12.09
C PRO A 24 20.02 -4.72 10.97
N ILE A 25 20.03 -4.22 9.73
CA ILE A 25 20.23 -4.99 8.49
C ILE A 25 21.70 -5.41 8.27
N GLY A 26 22.65 -4.79 8.98
CA GLY A 26 24.10 -4.97 8.77
C GLY A 26 24.61 -6.40 8.92
N GLU A 27 23.92 -7.25 9.68
CA GLU A 27 24.29 -8.68 9.83
C GLU A 27 23.61 -9.60 8.79
N MET A 28 22.71 -9.07 7.96
CA MET A 28 21.94 -9.87 6.99
C MET A 28 22.57 -9.91 5.59
N LEU A 29 23.58 -9.08 5.31
CA LEU A 29 24.13 -8.90 3.96
C LEU A 29 25.50 -9.56 3.81
N GLY A 30 25.52 -10.89 3.88
CA GLY A 30 26.65 -11.72 3.49
C GLY A 30 26.42 -12.40 2.13
N SER A 31 27.06 -11.87 1.08
CA SER A 31 27.28 -12.47 -0.25
C SER A 31 26.08 -12.68 -1.20
N GLN A 32 26.30 -12.32 -2.47
CA GLN A 32 25.29 -12.06 -3.51
C GLN A 32 24.58 -13.28 -4.13
N GLU A 33 24.77 -14.51 -3.64
CA GLU A 33 24.32 -15.70 -4.41
C GLU A 33 23.34 -16.65 -3.67
N LEU A 34 22.80 -16.27 -2.51
CA LEU A 34 22.06 -17.19 -1.62
C LEU A 34 20.62 -16.76 -1.27
N MET A 35 19.86 -16.33 -2.28
CA MET A 35 18.38 -16.24 -2.19
C MET A 35 17.67 -17.62 -2.33
N LYS A 36 18.42 -18.74 -2.31
CA LYS A 36 17.87 -20.11 -2.34
C LYS A 36 17.79 -20.68 -0.92
N ARG A 37 16.57 -20.72 -0.39
CA ARG A 37 15.98 -21.64 0.59
C ARG A 37 16.92 -22.24 1.66
N SER A 38 16.59 -21.95 2.93
CA SER A 38 16.79 -22.79 4.12
C SER A 38 17.87 -22.46 5.16
N PHE A 39 18.56 -21.30 5.10
CA PHE A 39 19.38 -20.84 6.25
C PHE A 39 18.83 -19.60 7.00
N PHE A 40 17.74 -18.99 6.52
CA PHE A 40 17.14 -17.79 7.12
C PHE A 40 16.39 -18.06 8.46
N ILE A 41 16.07 -19.33 8.76
CA ILE A 41 15.28 -19.71 9.96
C ILE A 41 16.16 -19.75 11.22
N ILE A 42 17.45 -20.04 11.11
CA ILE A 42 18.33 -20.24 12.27
C ILE A 42 18.69 -18.91 12.96
N LEU A 43 18.79 -17.81 12.20
CA LEU A 43 19.06 -16.47 12.78
C LEU A 43 17.84 -15.88 13.51
N ILE A 44 16.62 -16.31 13.17
CA ILE A 44 15.36 -15.85 13.81
C ILE A 44 15.23 -16.44 15.23
N ILE A 45 15.76 -17.64 15.48
CA ILE A 45 15.61 -18.34 16.76
C ILE A 45 16.54 -17.74 17.84
N SER A 46 17.73 -17.25 17.49
CA SER A 46 18.69 -16.73 18.46
C SER A 46 18.33 -15.33 18.99
N TYR A 47 17.65 -14.48 18.21
CA TYR A 47 17.29 -13.11 18.62
C TYR A 47 15.93 -12.99 19.31
N HIS A 48 15.13 -14.06 19.28
CA HIS A 48 13.77 -14.13 19.81
C HIS A 48 13.67 -13.88 21.34
N PHE A 49 14.80 -13.84 22.05
CA PHE A 49 14.88 -13.77 23.51
C PHE A 49 15.04 -12.36 24.10
N PHE A 50 15.32 -11.31 23.29
CA PHE A 50 15.59 -9.96 23.84
C PHE A 50 14.38 -8.99 23.80
N TRP A 51 13.24 -9.38 23.24
CA TRP A 51 12.11 -8.47 23.04
C TRP A 51 10.98 -8.67 24.04
N LYS A 52 11.01 -7.90 25.13
CA LYS A 52 9.85 -7.68 26.03
C LYS A 52 9.73 -6.18 26.36
N SER A 53 8.48 -5.72 26.35
CA SER A 53 7.92 -4.54 27.02
C SER A 53 8.19 -3.12 26.45
N SER A 54 7.07 -2.45 26.12
CA SER A 54 6.81 -1.00 26.33
C SER A 54 6.98 0.03 25.18
N THR A 55 6.80 -0.31 23.90
CA THR A 55 6.98 0.67 22.80
C THR A 55 5.74 1.04 21.96
N ASP A 56 4.57 0.42 22.18
CA ASP A 56 3.36 0.69 21.37
C ASP A 56 2.86 2.15 21.47
N SER A 57 3.14 2.88 22.56
CA SER A 57 2.69 4.27 22.74
C SER A 57 3.49 5.31 21.95
N VAL A 58 4.76 5.07 21.64
CA VAL A 58 5.64 6.09 21.04
C VAL A 58 5.40 6.27 19.55
N LEU A 59 4.97 5.21 18.85
CA LEU A 59 4.60 5.29 17.44
C LEU A 59 3.26 6.02 17.23
N SER A 60 2.33 5.87 18.17
CA SER A 60 0.91 6.17 17.94
C SER A 60 0.59 7.66 17.86
N GLU A 61 1.30 8.54 18.56
CA GLU A 61 0.95 9.98 18.55
C GLU A 61 1.68 10.79 17.47
N LYS A 62 2.92 10.44 17.14
CA LYS A 62 3.75 11.26 16.25
C LYS A 62 3.43 11.06 14.77
N TYR A 63 3.20 9.82 14.34
CA TYR A 63 3.10 9.47 12.92
C TYR A 63 1.70 9.08 12.47
N VAL A 64 0.75 8.84 13.40
CA VAL A 64 -0.63 8.57 13.03
C VAL A 64 -1.26 9.84 12.48
N MET A 65 -1.83 9.74 11.28
CA MET A 65 -2.49 10.87 10.66
C MET A 65 -3.77 11.24 11.40
N LYS A 66 -3.92 12.53 11.71
CA LYS A 66 -5.18 13.09 12.20
C LYS A 66 -6.24 13.11 11.10
N ARG A 67 -7.52 13.18 11.50
CA ARG A 67 -8.70 13.12 10.61
C ARG A 67 -8.62 14.06 9.39
N GLU A 68 -8.25 15.32 9.60
CA GLU A 68 -8.14 16.29 8.50
C GLU A 68 -7.06 15.87 7.49
N LYS A 69 -5.94 15.34 7.97
CA LYS A 69 -4.83 14.86 7.14
C LYS A 69 -5.22 13.60 6.37
N LEU A 70 -5.99 12.69 6.98
CA LEU A 70 -6.58 11.54 6.27
C LEU A 70 -7.41 12.01 5.07
N TYR A 71 -8.35 12.93 5.30
CA TYR A 71 -9.19 13.45 4.22
C TYR A 71 -8.35 14.09 3.11
N ASN A 72 -7.46 15.03 3.47
CA ASN A 72 -6.62 15.74 2.50
C ASN A 72 -5.67 14.82 1.70
N ASN A 73 -5.30 13.67 2.26
CA ASN A 73 -4.47 12.66 1.59
C ASN A 73 -5.30 11.62 0.79
N GLY A 74 -6.62 11.83 0.65
CA GLY A 74 -7.49 11.01 -0.18
C GLY A 74 -7.94 9.70 0.46
N PHE A 75 -7.84 9.59 1.79
CA PHE A 75 -8.41 8.46 2.52
C PHE A 75 -9.93 8.59 2.63
N PRO A 76 -10.67 7.46 2.63
CA PRO A 76 -12.11 7.47 2.85
C PRO A 76 -12.44 7.92 4.28
N VAL A 77 -13.32 8.92 4.40
CA VAL A 77 -13.87 9.38 5.69
C VAL A 77 -15.39 9.42 5.61
N TRP A 78 -16.09 9.22 6.71
CA TRP A 78 -17.55 9.33 6.71
C TRP A 78 -18.00 10.77 6.47
N LYS A 79 -18.88 10.95 5.47
CA LYS A 79 -19.51 12.24 5.15
C LYS A 79 -20.57 12.64 6.18
N ASN A 80 -21.22 11.65 6.79
CA ASN A 80 -22.32 11.84 7.72
C ASN A 80 -22.12 11.02 9.01
N ALA A 81 -22.81 11.43 10.08
CA ALA A 81 -22.73 10.77 11.38
C ALA A 81 -23.28 9.33 11.35
N ASN A 82 -24.25 9.07 10.47
CA ASN A 82 -24.88 7.75 10.30
C ASN A 82 -24.00 6.76 9.52
N LYS A 83 -22.81 7.19 9.05
CA LYS A 83 -21.82 6.34 8.37
C LYS A 83 -22.40 5.57 7.17
N THR A 84 -23.21 6.25 6.35
CA THR A 84 -23.88 5.61 5.19
C THR A 84 -23.17 5.87 3.87
N ILE A 85 -22.38 6.95 3.78
CA ILE A 85 -21.63 7.29 2.58
C ILE A 85 -20.29 7.90 2.96
N VAL A 86 -19.22 7.46 2.28
CA VAL A 86 -17.90 8.06 2.44
C VAL A 86 -17.73 9.29 1.55
N ASP A 87 -16.94 10.23 2.03
CA ASP A 87 -16.34 11.29 1.26
C ASP A 87 -14.84 10.99 1.08
N ILE A 88 -14.32 11.28 -0.11
CA ILE A 88 -12.93 11.07 -0.48
C ILE A 88 -12.48 12.35 -1.17
N ALA A 89 -11.49 13.04 -0.60
CA ALA A 89 -10.98 14.25 -1.23
C ALA A 89 -10.53 13.95 -2.67
N PRO A 90 -10.94 14.78 -3.65
CA PRO A 90 -10.47 14.61 -5.01
C PRO A 90 -8.95 14.73 -5.04
N SER A 91 -8.27 13.83 -5.74
CA SER A 91 -6.82 13.99 -5.90
C SER A 91 -6.55 15.29 -6.66
N ARG A 92 -5.52 16.05 -6.27
CA ARG A 92 -5.11 17.24 -7.06
C ARG A 92 -4.71 16.84 -8.50
N PHE A 93 -4.33 15.58 -8.69
CA PHE A 93 -4.14 14.98 -10.01
C PHE A 93 -5.45 14.70 -10.75
N SER A 94 -6.60 14.47 -10.12
CA SER A 94 -7.85 14.18 -10.85
C SER A 94 -8.31 15.38 -11.67
N TYR A 95 -8.06 16.60 -11.16
CA TYR A 95 -8.22 17.84 -11.92
C TYR A 95 -7.34 17.87 -13.17
N LYS A 96 -6.13 17.28 -13.10
CA LYS A 96 -5.21 17.10 -14.24
C LYS A 96 -5.39 15.78 -15.02
N MET A 97 -6.13 14.80 -14.53
CA MET A 97 -6.45 13.57 -15.27
C MET A 97 -7.70 13.75 -16.12
N LYS A 98 -8.59 14.71 -15.78
CA LYS A 98 -9.64 15.16 -16.72
C LYS A 98 -9.02 15.69 -18.02
N THR A 99 -7.80 16.23 -17.96
CA THR A 99 -6.92 16.36 -19.12
C THR A 99 -6.18 15.03 -19.30
N TYR A 100 -6.88 14.04 -19.86
CA TYR A 100 -6.25 12.84 -20.39
C TYR A 100 -5.27 13.28 -21.48
N ALA A 101 -4.01 12.82 -21.38
CA ALA A 101 -2.85 13.20 -22.20
C ALA A 101 -2.14 14.49 -21.76
N GLU A 102 -0.84 14.56 -22.03
CA GLU A 102 -0.02 15.78 -21.99
C GLU A 102 0.51 16.21 -20.60
N GLU A 103 1.57 15.55 -20.11
CA GLU A 103 2.61 16.38 -19.48
C GLU A 103 3.35 17.03 -20.64
N THR A 104 2.86 18.20 -21.08
CA THR A 104 3.65 19.06 -21.96
C THR A 104 4.82 19.55 -21.11
N VAL A 105 5.95 18.89 -21.26
CA VAL A 105 7.18 19.32 -20.60
C VAL A 105 7.72 20.47 -21.44
N LEU A 106 7.66 21.69 -20.91
CA LEU A 106 8.33 22.84 -21.51
C LEU A 106 9.84 22.56 -21.56
N PHE A 107 10.33 22.15 -22.72
CA PHE A 107 11.74 22.24 -23.04
C PHE A 107 11.91 23.41 -24.01
N ALA A 108 12.87 24.28 -23.69
CA ALA A 108 13.35 25.42 -24.48
C ALA A 108 12.60 25.65 -25.82
N ASP A 109 11.75 26.67 -25.82
CA ASP A 109 11.11 27.27 -27.00
C ASP A 109 10.36 26.33 -27.98
N SER A 110 9.92 25.14 -27.53
CA SER A 110 9.07 24.26 -28.35
C SER A 110 8.02 23.47 -27.52
N TRP A 111 6.82 23.32 -28.09
CA TRP A 111 5.69 22.58 -27.50
C TRP A 111 5.76 21.11 -27.92
N GLU A 112 6.55 20.29 -27.24
CA GLU A 112 6.57 18.84 -27.49
C GLU A 112 5.75 18.09 -26.43
N MET A 113 4.59 17.57 -26.85
CA MET A 113 3.77 16.68 -26.04
C MET A 113 4.47 15.34 -25.87
N ARG A 114 4.61 14.82 -24.64
CA ARG A 114 5.18 13.50 -24.37
C ARG A 114 4.32 12.72 -23.38
N PHE A 115 4.22 11.40 -23.58
CA PHE A 115 3.55 10.51 -22.64
C PHE A 115 4.44 10.28 -21.41
N SER A 116 3.92 10.47 -20.20
CA SER A 116 4.68 10.28 -18.95
C SER A 116 5.16 8.84 -18.70
N CYS A 117 4.61 7.84 -19.39
CA CYS A 117 5.07 6.44 -19.25
C CYS A 117 6.41 6.16 -19.93
N CYS A 118 6.69 6.81 -21.06
CA CYS A 118 7.82 6.46 -21.93
C CYS A 118 8.48 7.63 -22.61
N SER A 119 8.00 8.84 -22.34
CA SER A 119 8.46 10.08 -22.94
C SER A 119 8.34 10.10 -24.48
N SER A 120 7.61 9.15 -25.07
CA SER A 120 7.28 9.17 -26.50
C SER A 120 6.34 10.32 -26.79
N GLY A 121 6.50 10.97 -27.94
CA GLY A 121 5.48 11.89 -28.45
C GLY A 121 4.19 11.19 -28.87
N PRO A 122 3.14 11.93 -29.28
CA PRO A 122 1.84 11.38 -29.66
C PRO A 122 1.93 10.39 -30.84
N ASN A 123 2.89 10.64 -31.73
CA ASN A 123 3.20 9.80 -32.89
C ASN A 123 4.33 8.78 -32.63
N GLY A 124 4.86 8.73 -31.39
CA GLY A 124 5.89 7.78 -31.01
C GLY A 124 5.31 6.38 -30.75
N LYS A 125 6.17 5.36 -30.74
CA LYS A 125 5.74 4.00 -30.39
C LYS A 125 5.18 3.97 -28.97
N ALA A 126 4.00 3.38 -28.81
CA ALA A 126 3.37 3.18 -27.51
C ALA A 126 4.23 2.27 -26.63
N CYS A 127 4.39 2.64 -25.36
CA CYS A 127 5.14 1.88 -24.36
C CYS A 127 4.44 0.58 -23.92
N THR A 128 3.12 0.56 -24.07
CA THR A 128 2.23 -0.53 -23.69
C THR A 128 0.95 -0.36 -24.50
N VAL A 129 0.40 -1.47 -24.98
CA VAL A 129 -0.91 -1.53 -25.65
C VAL A 129 -1.79 -2.51 -24.88
N SER A 130 -3.09 -2.28 -24.88
CA SER A 130 -4.08 -3.17 -24.28
C SER A 130 -5.29 -3.27 -25.20
N GLU A 131 -6.00 -4.39 -25.14
CA GLU A 131 -7.23 -4.62 -25.91
C GLU A 131 -8.38 -3.70 -25.45
N SER A 132 -8.27 -3.12 -24.26
CA SER A 132 -9.31 -2.25 -23.70
C SER A 132 -8.74 -1.07 -22.92
N HIS A 133 -9.52 0.01 -22.85
CA HIS A 133 -9.24 1.12 -21.93
C HIS A 133 -9.61 0.73 -20.50
N VAL A 134 -8.73 1.07 -19.56
CA VAL A 134 -8.92 0.85 -18.13
C VAL A 134 -8.94 2.18 -17.38
N THR A 135 -9.55 2.22 -16.19
CA THR A 135 -9.65 3.42 -15.37
C THR A 135 -9.44 3.13 -13.89
N ASN A 136 -8.79 4.08 -13.20
CA ASN A 136 -8.64 4.09 -11.75
C ASN A 136 -9.87 4.64 -11.01
N THR A 137 -10.85 5.16 -11.75
CA THR A 137 -12.05 5.75 -11.17
C THR A 137 -13.02 4.67 -10.71
N ALA A 138 -13.36 4.68 -9.41
CA ALA A 138 -14.42 3.85 -8.86
C ALA A 138 -15.80 4.45 -9.16
N PHE A 139 -16.83 3.60 -9.16
CA PHE A 139 -18.21 4.04 -9.35
C PHE A 139 -18.72 4.75 -8.10
N LEU A 140 -19.56 5.78 -8.28
CA LEU A 140 -20.18 6.51 -7.15
C LEU A 140 -20.96 5.57 -6.22
N SER A 141 -21.59 4.53 -6.76
CA SER A 141 -22.32 3.53 -5.97
C SER A 141 -21.43 2.69 -5.05
N ASP A 142 -20.10 2.69 -5.24
CA ASP A 142 -19.19 2.03 -4.31
C ASP A 142 -18.96 2.87 -3.03
N LEU A 143 -19.26 4.17 -3.04
CA LEU A 143 -19.10 5.06 -1.87
C LEU A 143 -20.07 4.71 -0.73
N GLU A 144 -21.13 3.97 -1.01
CA GLU A 144 -22.11 3.48 -0.01
C GLU A 144 -21.75 2.08 0.53
N ARG A 145 -20.71 1.43 -0.02
CA ARG A 145 -20.35 0.03 0.29
C ARG A 145 -19.17 -0.09 1.26
N PHE A 146 -18.71 1.05 1.79
CA PHE A 146 -17.64 1.09 2.77
C PHE A 146 -18.14 0.59 4.12
N VAL A 147 -17.24 -0.02 4.89
CA VAL A 147 -17.47 -0.37 6.29
C VAL A 147 -16.37 0.25 7.13
N GLU A 148 -16.64 0.54 8.39
CA GLU A 148 -15.60 0.98 9.32
C GLU A 148 -14.96 -0.23 9.99
N THR A 149 -13.66 -0.15 10.29
CA THR A 149 -13.04 -1.11 11.20
C THR A 149 -13.79 -1.12 12.53
N PRO A 150 -14.16 -2.29 13.07
CA PRO A 150 -15.01 -2.38 14.25
C PRO A 150 -14.30 -1.82 15.48
N ALA A 151 -15.06 -1.32 16.45
CA ALA A 151 -14.51 -1.03 17.77
C ALA A 151 -13.93 -2.32 18.42
N PRO A 152 -13.03 -2.19 19.40
CA PRO A 152 -12.59 -3.32 20.20
C PRO A 152 -13.78 -4.07 20.80
N LEU A 153 -13.76 -5.40 20.70
CA LEU A 153 -14.84 -6.24 21.25
C LEU A 153 -14.85 -6.24 22.80
N SER A 154 -13.68 -6.00 23.39
CA SER A 154 -13.49 -5.83 24.82
C SER A 154 -12.24 -4.97 25.08
N PRO A 155 -12.02 -4.47 26.31
CA PRO A 155 -10.78 -3.78 26.67
C PRO A 155 -9.51 -4.64 26.46
N SER A 156 -9.65 -5.96 26.41
CA SER A 156 -8.55 -6.91 26.20
C SER A 156 -8.50 -7.48 24.78
N ASP A 157 -9.24 -6.88 23.82
CA ASP A 157 -9.21 -7.29 22.42
C ASP A 157 -7.78 -7.21 21.89
N SER A 158 -7.22 -8.36 21.53
CA SER A 158 -5.82 -8.52 21.16
C SER A 158 -5.43 -7.75 19.91
N ARG A 159 -6.40 -7.35 19.06
CA ARG A 159 -6.17 -6.54 17.85
C ARG A 159 -5.80 -5.09 18.18
N SER A 160 -6.19 -4.59 19.36
CA SER A 160 -6.03 -3.19 19.76
C SER A 160 -4.57 -2.80 20.06
N CYS A 161 -3.70 -3.77 20.29
CA CYS A 161 -2.25 -3.58 20.48
C CYS A 161 -1.43 -4.07 19.27
N LYS A 162 -2.05 -4.16 18.09
CA LYS A 162 -1.36 -4.63 16.88
C LYS A 162 -1.01 -3.50 15.95
N VAL A 163 0.11 -3.69 15.29
CA VAL A 163 0.62 -2.87 14.20
C VAL A 163 0.85 -3.81 13.02
N TYR A 164 0.29 -3.45 11.85
CA TYR A 164 0.45 -4.23 10.63
C TYR A 164 0.92 -3.36 9.47
N ALA A 165 1.83 -3.91 8.67
CA ALA A 165 2.08 -3.44 7.33
C ALA A 165 0.97 -3.95 6.41
N LEU A 166 0.31 -3.06 5.67
CA LEU A 166 -0.71 -3.40 4.68
C LEU A 166 -0.19 -3.15 3.26
N ASP A 167 -0.42 -4.11 2.37
CA ASP A 167 -0.30 -3.96 0.92
C ASP A 167 -1.47 -4.66 0.24
N CYS A 168 -2.03 -4.02 -0.78
CA CYS A 168 -3.04 -4.61 -1.65
C CYS A 168 -2.55 -4.65 -3.10
N GLU A 169 -2.97 -5.68 -3.81
CA GLU A 169 -2.87 -5.71 -5.27
C GLU A 169 -4.23 -5.50 -5.90
N MET A 170 -4.24 -4.79 -7.02
CA MET A 170 -5.45 -4.47 -7.75
C MET A 170 -5.35 -4.87 -9.22
N VAL A 171 -6.50 -5.25 -9.76
CA VAL A 171 -6.72 -5.53 -11.18
C VAL A 171 -7.79 -4.59 -11.74
N TYR A 172 -7.80 -4.38 -13.05
CA TYR A 172 -8.84 -3.60 -13.70
C TYR A 172 -10.01 -4.49 -14.09
N THR A 173 -11.20 -4.13 -13.64
CA THR A 173 -12.46 -4.81 -14.01
C THR A 173 -13.33 -3.89 -14.85
N ARG A 174 -14.47 -4.40 -15.33
CA ARG A 174 -15.53 -3.57 -15.93
C ARG A 174 -16.00 -2.43 -15.02
N ARG A 175 -15.75 -2.51 -13.70
CA ARG A 175 -16.07 -1.47 -12.73
C ARG A 175 -14.87 -0.62 -12.28
N GLY A 176 -13.74 -0.70 -13.00
CA GLY A 176 -12.52 0.02 -12.66
C GLY A 176 -11.58 -0.79 -11.78
N LEU A 177 -10.65 -0.10 -11.12
CA LEU A 177 -9.62 -0.72 -10.28
C LEU A 177 -10.25 -1.44 -9.06
N SER A 178 -9.99 -2.74 -8.93
CA SER A 178 -10.62 -3.62 -7.94
C SER A 178 -9.58 -4.43 -7.17
N LEU A 179 -9.86 -4.70 -5.90
CA LEU A 179 -9.01 -5.53 -5.03
C LEU A 179 -8.86 -6.95 -5.59
N ALA A 180 -7.63 -7.47 -5.57
CA ALA A 180 -7.30 -8.82 -6.01
C ALA A 180 -6.28 -9.54 -5.12
N ARG A 181 -5.59 -8.86 -4.21
CA ARG A 181 -4.81 -9.50 -3.14
C ARG A 181 -4.75 -8.59 -1.91
N ILE A 182 -4.76 -9.19 -0.73
CA ILE A 182 -4.53 -8.49 0.56
C ILE A 182 -3.36 -9.17 1.24
N ILE A 183 -2.40 -8.37 1.72
CA ILE A 183 -1.27 -8.83 2.52
C ILE A 183 -1.20 -8.04 3.82
N LEU A 184 -1.09 -8.74 4.95
CA LEU A 184 -0.76 -8.16 6.25
C LEU A 184 0.51 -8.80 6.81
N VAL A 185 1.47 -7.96 7.20
CA VAL A 185 2.72 -8.39 7.86
C VAL A 185 2.78 -7.74 9.24
N ASN A 186 3.07 -8.53 10.28
CA ASN A 186 3.18 -8.02 11.65
C ASN A 186 4.57 -7.43 11.96
N CYS A 187 4.77 -6.84 13.14
CA CYS A 187 6.07 -6.28 13.54
C CYS A 187 7.21 -7.31 13.66
N LYS A 188 6.91 -8.61 13.76
CA LYS A 188 7.93 -9.66 13.72
C LYS A 188 8.35 -10.00 12.30
N GLY A 189 7.66 -9.45 11.30
CA GLY A 189 7.88 -9.73 9.91
C GLY A 189 7.19 -10.99 9.39
N GLU A 190 6.23 -11.52 10.14
CA GLU A 190 5.45 -12.69 9.74
C GLU A 190 4.25 -12.21 8.91
N THR A 191 4.05 -12.81 7.75
CA THR A 191 2.84 -12.62 6.94
C THR A 191 1.67 -13.34 7.61
N VAL A 192 0.74 -12.57 8.18
CA VAL A 192 -0.41 -13.10 8.95
C VAL A 192 -1.67 -13.26 8.09
N LEU A 193 -1.75 -12.51 6.99
CA LEU A 193 -2.80 -12.62 5.98
C LEU A 193 -2.15 -12.46 4.61
N ASP A 194 -2.42 -13.40 3.72
CA ASP A 194 -2.06 -13.33 2.31
C ASP A 194 -3.11 -14.10 1.52
N ILE A 195 -4.05 -13.36 0.94
CA ILE A 195 -5.16 -13.94 0.20
C ILE A 195 -5.34 -13.25 -1.13
N ILE A 196 -5.53 -14.06 -2.18
CA ILE A 196 -5.95 -13.60 -3.49
C ILE A 196 -7.47 -13.52 -3.48
N VAL A 197 -8.01 -12.43 -4.00
CA VAL A 197 -9.43 -12.09 -3.94
C VAL A 197 -10.02 -12.16 -5.34
N LYS A 198 -11.16 -12.83 -5.48
CA LYS A 198 -11.93 -12.85 -6.71
C LYS A 198 -12.68 -11.53 -6.86
N PRO A 199 -12.41 -10.72 -7.90
CA PRO A 199 -13.11 -9.47 -8.10
C PRO A 199 -14.60 -9.69 -8.37
N GLU A 200 -15.45 -8.80 -7.86
CA GLU A 200 -16.92 -8.88 -8.05
C GLU A 200 -17.37 -8.67 -9.51
N SER A 201 -16.51 -8.09 -10.34
CA SER A 201 -16.78 -7.77 -11.74
C SER A 201 -15.75 -8.43 -12.65
N PRO A 202 -16.11 -8.77 -13.90
CA PRO A 202 -15.18 -9.39 -14.84
C PRO A 202 -13.90 -8.57 -15.00
N VAL A 203 -12.76 -9.26 -14.90
CA VAL A 203 -11.43 -8.67 -15.06
C VAL A 203 -11.20 -8.36 -16.54
N MET A 204 -10.77 -7.14 -16.84
CA MET A 204 -10.39 -6.67 -18.18
C MET A 204 -8.87 -6.68 -18.35
N ASP A 205 -8.13 -6.39 -17.28
CA ASP A 205 -6.67 -6.44 -17.26
C ASP A 205 -6.21 -6.83 -15.84
N TYR A 206 -5.47 -7.94 -15.75
CA TYR A 206 -4.91 -8.44 -14.50
C TYR A 206 -3.77 -7.56 -13.96
N ASN A 207 -3.36 -6.55 -14.72
CA ASN A 207 -2.36 -5.57 -14.32
C ASN A 207 -1.04 -6.25 -13.91
N THR A 208 -0.73 -7.42 -14.50
CA THR A 208 0.29 -8.37 -14.02
C THR A 208 1.67 -7.74 -13.86
N ARG A 209 2.00 -6.74 -14.70
CA ARG A 209 3.23 -5.96 -14.61
C ARG A 209 3.42 -5.32 -13.22
N PHE A 210 2.33 -4.88 -12.60
CA PHE A 210 2.35 -4.20 -11.31
C PHE A 210 1.83 -5.08 -10.17
N SER A 211 0.77 -5.87 -10.43
CA SER A 211 0.14 -6.75 -9.44
C SER A 211 0.90 -8.04 -9.17
N GLY A 212 1.71 -8.51 -10.14
CA GLY A 212 2.29 -9.86 -10.11
C GLY A 212 1.26 -10.99 -10.19
N LEU A 213 -0.03 -10.68 -10.36
CA LEU A 213 -1.12 -11.64 -10.41
C LEU A 213 -1.33 -12.14 -11.84
N THR A 214 -1.49 -13.45 -11.99
CA THR A 214 -1.85 -14.08 -13.26
C THR A 214 -3.35 -14.34 -13.32
N LYS A 215 -3.88 -14.46 -14.53
CA LYS A 215 -5.27 -14.88 -14.77
C LYS A 215 -5.64 -16.12 -13.96
N ASN A 216 -4.81 -17.15 -14.01
CA ASN A 216 -5.06 -18.40 -13.31
C ASN A 216 -5.17 -18.21 -11.79
N LEU A 217 -4.30 -17.39 -11.18
CA LEU A 217 -4.33 -17.14 -9.74
C LEU A 217 -5.62 -16.44 -9.31
N VAL A 218 -6.06 -15.43 -10.06
CA VAL A 218 -7.25 -14.64 -9.72
C VAL A 218 -8.54 -15.41 -10.03
N ASP A 219 -8.58 -16.18 -11.12
CA ASP A 219 -9.79 -16.90 -11.51
C ASP A 219 -10.05 -18.16 -10.67
N THR A 220 -9.00 -18.76 -10.09
CA THR A 220 -9.09 -20.00 -9.28
C THR A 220 -9.18 -19.75 -7.77
N THR A 221 -9.06 -18.51 -7.31
CA THR A 221 -9.18 -18.21 -5.88
C THR A 221 -10.61 -18.45 -5.37
N ILE A 222 -10.69 -18.85 -4.10
CA ILE A 222 -11.95 -19.18 -3.41
C ILE A 222 -12.54 -18.00 -2.65
N TYR A 223 -11.73 -16.99 -2.32
CA TYR A 223 -12.18 -15.85 -1.51
C TYR A 223 -12.86 -14.80 -2.38
N ASP A 224 -14.13 -14.56 -2.14
CA ASP A 224 -14.80 -13.38 -2.67
C ASP A 224 -14.41 -12.11 -1.89
N PHE A 225 -14.86 -10.96 -2.39
CA PHE A 225 -14.57 -9.66 -1.77
C PHE A 225 -15.05 -9.56 -0.32
N LYS A 226 -16.24 -10.09 0.00
CA LYS A 226 -16.84 -10.01 1.33
C LYS A 226 -16.05 -10.86 2.31
N GLN A 227 -15.74 -12.09 1.95
CA GLN A 227 -14.91 -13.00 2.74
C GLN A 227 -13.51 -12.42 2.94
N ALA A 228 -12.89 -11.88 1.90
CA ALA A 228 -11.56 -11.29 2.02
C ALA A 228 -11.53 -10.11 3.00
N ARG A 229 -12.58 -9.28 2.98
CA ARG A 229 -12.75 -8.19 3.95
C ARG A 229 -12.99 -8.69 5.36
N GLU A 230 -13.81 -9.74 5.53
CA GLU A 230 -14.03 -10.38 6.84
C GLU A 230 -12.72 -10.94 7.41
N ARG A 231 -11.93 -11.64 6.58
CA ARG A 231 -10.59 -12.14 6.94
C ARG A 231 -9.66 -11.02 7.36
N PHE A 232 -9.70 -9.86 6.70
CA PHE A 232 -8.94 -8.67 7.10
C PHE A 232 -9.37 -8.14 8.48
N LEU A 233 -10.68 -8.06 8.75
CA LEU A 233 -11.23 -7.53 10.00
C LEU A 233 -11.03 -8.47 11.21
N GLU A 234 -10.69 -9.74 10.99
CA GLU A 234 -10.22 -10.64 12.04
C GLU A 234 -8.90 -10.18 12.67
N PHE A 235 -8.08 -9.42 11.94
CA PHE A 235 -6.80 -8.89 12.43
C PHE A 235 -6.90 -7.42 12.83
N VAL A 236 -7.81 -6.66 12.22
CA VAL A 236 -7.83 -5.20 12.29
C VAL A 236 -9.13 -4.70 12.93
N ASN A 237 -9.01 -3.99 14.04
CA ASN A 237 -10.09 -3.20 14.64
C ASN A 237 -9.76 -1.69 14.53
N SER A 238 -10.58 -0.81 15.12
CA SER A 238 -10.38 0.65 15.08
C SER A 238 -9.10 1.11 15.78
N GLU A 239 -8.58 0.30 16.71
CA GLU A 239 -7.43 0.61 17.53
C GLU A 239 -6.10 0.04 17.00
N THR A 240 -6.16 -0.92 16.07
CA THR A 240 -5.02 -1.44 15.32
C THR A 240 -4.36 -0.32 14.51
N ILE A 241 -3.03 -0.27 14.46
CA ILE A 241 -2.31 0.69 13.60
C ILE A 241 -1.97 0.03 12.27
N LEU A 242 -2.41 0.63 11.17
CA LEU A 242 -2.00 0.23 9.83
C LEU A 242 -0.86 1.12 9.33
N ILE A 243 0.19 0.51 8.81
CA ILE A 243 1.33 1.21 8.22
C ILE A 243 1.50 0.77 6.77
N GLY A 244 1.85 1.68 5.88
CA GLY A 244 2.09 1.36 4.47
C GLY A 244 2.56 2.56 3.67
N HIS A 245 2.49 2.45 2.34
CA HIS A 245 2.89 3.52 1.44
C HIS A 245 1.76 3.79 0.44
N SER A 246 1.15 4.98 0.52
CA SER A 246 -0.03 5.33 -0.29
C SER A 246 -1.28 4.49 0.02
N LEU A 247 -1.52 4.18 1.30
CA LEU A 247 -2.60 3.32 1.80
C LEU A 247 -4.01 3.80 1.46
N ALA A 248 -4.17 5.04 1.02
CA ALA A 248 -5.45 5.54 0.53
C ALA A 248 -6.00 4.67 -0.62
N SER A 249 -5.14 4.16 -1.50
CA SER A 249 -5.57 3.28 -2.60
C SER A 249 -6.05 1.94 -2.08
N ASP A 250 -5.29 1.35 -1.17
CA ASP A 250 -5.54 0.06 -0.52
C ASP A 250 -6.87 0.07 0.24
N LEU A 251 -7.11 1.10 1.06
CA LEU A 251 -8.35 1.22 1.85
C LEU A 251 -9.57 1.55 0.99
N LYS A 252 -9.39 2.25 -0.15
CA LYS A 252 -10.46 2.39 -1.16
C LYS A 252 -10.77 1.05 -1.83
N ALA A 253 -9.75 0.28 -2.19
CA ALA A 253 -9.93 -1.04 -2.81
C ALA A 253 -10.62 -2.02 -1.84
N LEU A 254 -10.26 -1.99 -0.56
CA LEU A 254 -10.91 -2.76 0.52
C LEU A 254 -12.30 -2.25 0.89
N ARG A 255 -12.67 -1.03 0.47
CA ARG A 255 -13.86 -0.32 0.93
C ARG A 255 -13.95 -0.28 2.45
N ILE A 256 -12.86 0.17 3.09
CA ILE A 256 -12.76 0.29 4.55
C ILE A 256 -12.43 1.72 4.95
N VAL A 257 -13.16 2.24 5.93
CA VAL A 257 -12.79 3.44 6.70
C VAL A 257 -12.00 2.99 7.92
N HIS A 258 -10.76 3.47 8.03
CA HIS A 258 -9.89 3.23 9.17
C HIS A 258 -9.16 4.52 9.53
N HIS A 259 -8.86 4.73 10.81
CA HIS A 259 -8.39 6.03 11.31
C HIS A 259 -6.96 6.01 11.87
N LYS A 260 -6.45 4.86 12.33
CA LYS A 260 -5.10 4.75 12.89
C LYS A 260 -4.08 4.33 11.83
N ILE A 261 -3.74 5.30 10.97
CA ILE A 261 -2.91 5.06 9.80
C ILE A 261 -1.59 5.83 9.89
N VAL A 262 -0.50 5.12 9.63
CA VAL A 262 0.83 5.69 9.39
C VAL A 262 1.21 5.45 7.92
N ASP A 263 1.11 6.49 7.09
CA ASP A 263 1.46 6.38 5.68
C ASP A 263 2.85 6.96 5.44
N THR A 264 3.79 6.14 4.98
CA THR A 264 5.16 6.57 4.71
C THR A 264 5.27 7.62 3.60
N SER A 265 4.31 7.70 2.68
CA SER A 265 4.27 8.80 1.70
C SER A 265 3.96 10.16 2.34
N ASP A 266 3.34 10.13 3.52
CA ASP A 266 3.06 11.30 4.37
C ASP A 266 4.20 11.58 5.36
N VAL A 267 4.81 10.54 5.93
CA VAL A 267 5.96 10.65 6.86
C VAL A 267 7.22 11.16 6.15
N PHE A 268 7.45 10.72 4.90
CA PHE A 268 8.57 11.13 4.07
C PHE A 268 8.06 11.89 2.84
N PRO A 269 7.60 13.14 3.02
CA PRO A 269 7.02 13.92 1.94
C PRO A 269 8.06 14.17 0.84
N HIS A 270 7.58 14.33 -0.38
CA HIS A 270 8.42 14.82 -1.46
C HIS A 270 8.71 16.31 -1.26
N GLU A 271 9.92 16.76 -1.61
CA GLU A 271 10.34 18.17 -1.54
C GLU A 271 9.43 19.14 -2.32
N ARG A 272 8.78 18.66 -3.38
CA ARG A 272 7.83 19.45 -4.20
C ARG A 272 6.42 19.50 -3.60
N GLY A 273 6.21 18.85 -2.45
CA GLY A 273 4.94 18.72 -1.78
C GLY A 273 3.89 17.90 -2.57
N PRO A 274 2.67 17.77 -2.03
CA PRO A 274 1.58 17.11 -2.72
C PRO A 274 1.26 17.76 -4.07
N PRO A 275 0.93 16.98 -5.10
CA PRO A 275 0.59 15.56 -5.02
C PRO A 275 1.78 14.60 -5.29
N TYR A 276 2.99 15.12 -5.44
CA TYR A 276 4.19 14.29 -5.65
C TYR A 276 4.49 13.46 -4.41
N LYS A 277 4.79 12.18 -4.63
CA LYS A 277 5.20 11.24 -3.58
C LYS A 277 6.59 10.70 -3.92
N ARG A 278 7.45 10.56 -2.92
CA ARG A 278 8.70 9.82 -3.09
C ARG A 278 8.33 8.35 -3.28
N SER A 279 8.92 7.69 -4.27
CA SER A 279 8.77 6.24 -4.37
C SER A 279 9.34 5.60 -3.10
N LEU A 280 8.74 4.49 -2.66
CA LEU A 280 9.27 3.76 -1.52
C LEU A 280 10.72 3.30 -1.75
N LYS A 281 11.07 3.00 -3.01
CA LYS A 281 12.44 2.71 -3.43
C LYS A 281 13.39 3.87 -3.11
N ASN A 282 13.04 5.11 -3.45
CA ASN A 282 13.88 6.28 -3.19
C ASN A 282 13.96 6.59 -1.68
N ILE A 283 12.83 6.48 -0.96
CA ILE A 283 12.82 6.62 0.51
C ILE A 283 13.81 5.63 1.12
N PHE A 284 13.76 4.37 0.68
CA PHE A 284 14.65 3.34 1.17
C PHE A 284 16.11 3.61 0.83
N SER A 285 16.43 3.91 -0.44
CA SER A 285 17.79 4.23 -0.88
C SER A 285 18.41 5.36 -0.04
N ASP A 286 17.68 6.45 0.20
CA ASP A 286 18.21 7.58 0.95
C ASP A 286 18.43 7.24 2.42
N ILE A 287 17.49 6.54 3.07
CA ILE A 287 17.65 6.09 4.46
C ILE A 287 18.83 5.12 4.59
N PHE A 288 19.04 4.24 3.61
CA PHE A 288 20.11 3.25 3.64
C PHE A 288 21.48 3.88 3.37
N GLN A 289 21.58 4.81 2.41
CA GLN A 289 22.82 5.55 2.14
C GLN A 289 23.27 6.36 3.36
N VAL A 290 22.34 7.03 4.05
CA VAL A 290 22.64 7.76 5.31
C VAL A 290 23.17 6.82 6.40
N LYS A 291 22.69 5.57 6.48
CA LYS A 291 23.19 4.59 7.45
C LYS A 291 24.58 4.05 7.10
N ILE A 292 24.88 3.83 5.82
CA ILE A 292 26.22 3.42 5.38
C ILE A 292 27.24 4.52 5.71
N GLN A 293 26.91 5.78 5.44
CA GLN A 293 27.81 6.92 5.69
C GLN A 293 28.08 7.19 7.18
N LYS A 294 27.17 6.77 8.09
CA LYS A 294 27.37 6.93 9.55
C LYS A 294 28.14 5.78 10.20
N ASN A 295 28.28 4.64 9.52
CA ASN A 295 28.92 3.44 10.04
C ASN A 295 30.33 3.17 9.47
N GLY A 296 30.86 4.09 8.65
CA GLY A 296 32.27 4.10 8.23
C GLY A 296 33.01 5.24 8.90
#